data_AF-A0A815KUX2-F1
#
_entry.id   AF-A0A815KUX2-F1
#
_cell.length_a   1.000
_cell.length_b   1.000
_cell.length_c   1.000
_cell.angle_alpha   90.00
_cell.angle_beta   90.00
_cell.angle_gamma   90.00
#
_symmetry.space_group_name_H-M   'P 1'
#
loop_
_entity.id
_entity.type
_entity.pdbx_description
1 polymer ?
#
loop_
_entity_poly.entity_id
_entity_poly.type
_entity_poly.pdbx_seq_one_letter_code
_entity_poly.pdbx_strand_id
1 'polypeptide(L)'
;TQLSSQLQSLSEKAKYGAEFLAKLKLYPDYIKKNGELFEQNLLKDIDHLIYTLEKKKQELVTFIHEEVDRKISLIHQQYSSYNAHIQQTTGFLQFSIEALKESDPYAYLQVCHGFNSKCSSIYGQFSDEYECKAHTSYEFDFTFNTDCLLREIHRLQFQQIKPPLSPRFLAEQCLCHDEQSTTISGTLAWSMRDLGAIQGFILELDDGTVGSEFREVYDGTETMCAVDGLLPSNVYTARVKAYNQAGESAYSECITLHSSSVYWFTFNPRTAHPDIQFLTNPSSDHHYNLDSITCLSSQERVALGSRGFRNGIHYWEITIQRYDDKPDPAFGIARFDVPKEHMLGKDSKSWCMYIDSQRSWFMHNGQHTNRINGGISVGSVIGILLDLTNGTLSFYINDEVHGPVAFSNLTQGGVYYPAVSLNKNVQLTLVSGLDPPTPRHQEL
;
A
#
# COMPACT_ATOMS: atom_id res chain seq x y z
N THR A 1 27.44 47.14 -37.53
CA THR A 1 27.94 47.98 -36.42
C THR A 1 27.26 47.57 -35.13
N GLN A 2 27.93 47.69 -33.98
CA GLN A 2 27.38 47.37 -32.65
C GLN A 2 26.02 48.07 -32.39
N LEU A 3 25.85 49.27 -32.94
CA LEU A 3 24.60 50.04 -32.91
C LEU A 3 23.41 49.32 -33.57
N SER A 4 23.63 48.60 -34.68
CA SER A 4 22.56 47.86 -35.38
C SER A 4 22.04 46.67 -34.57
N SER A 5 22.94 45.97 -33.87
CA SER A 5 22.57 44.86 -32.98
C SER A 5 21.78 45.37 -31.77
N GLN A 6 22.17 46.51 -31.20
CA GLN A 6 21.46 47.14 -30.09
C GLN A 6 20.06 47.65 -30.51
N LEU A 7 19.94 48.25 -31.70
CA LEU A 7 18.65 48.69 -32.24
C LEU A 7 17.70 47.53 -32.51
N GLN A 8 18.23 46.40 -33.00
CA GLN A 8 17.42 45.20 -33.23
C GLN A 8 16.92 44.58 -31.92
N SER A 9 17.78 44.48 -30.91
CA SER A 9 17.37 44.04 -29.56
C SER A 9 16.35 44.99 -28.91
N LEU A 10 16.50 46.30 -29.11
CA LEU A 10 15.54 47.29 -28.61
C LEU A 10 14.18 47.17 -29.32
N SER A 11 14.18 46.92 -30.64
CA SER A 11 12.96 46.69 -31.43
C SER A 11 12.21 45.44 -30.97
N GLU A 12 12.92 44.33 -30.72
CA GLU A 12 12.33 43.10 -30.18
C GLU A 12 11.71 43.32 -28.79
N LYS A 13 12.40 44.04 -27.90
CA LYS A 13 11.87 44.41 -26.59
C LYS A 13 10.64 45.33 -26.70
N ALA A 14 10.64 46.28 -27.63
CA ALA A 14 9.50 47.16 -27.87
C ALA A 14 8.29 46.39 -28.42
N LYS A 15 8.51 45.42 -29.32
CA LYS A 15 7.47 44.53 -29.83
C LYS A 15 6.87 43.68 -28.71
N TYR A 16 7.71 43.08 -27.87
CA TYR A 16 7.25 42.33 -26.69
C TYR A 16 6.45 43.22 -25.73
N GLY A 17 6.91 44.45 -25.48
CA GLY A 17 6.19 45.43 -24.66
C GLY A 17 4.82 45.80 -25.25
N ALA A 18 4.71 45.95 -26.56
CA ALA A 18 3.45 46.24 -27.25
C ALA A 18 2.47 45.05 -27.17
N GLU A 19 2.95 43.82 -27.35
CA GLU A 19 2.16 42.59 -27.19
C GLU A 19 1.68 42.41 -25.73
N PHE A 20 2.54 42.72 -24.75
CA PHE A 20 2.19 42.70 -23.34
C PHE A 20 1.12 43.76 -23.01
N LEU A 21 1.27 44.99 -23.51
CA LEU A 21 0.27 46.05 -23.36
C LEU A 21 -1.07 45.67 -24.00
N ALA A 22 -1.06 45.00 -25.15
CA ALA A 22 -2.27 44.49 -25.78
C ALA A 22 -2.98 43.44 -24.89
N LYS A 23 -2.23 42.53 -24.25
CA LYS A 23 -2.79 41.60 -23.26
C LYS A 23 -3.33 42.30 -22.02
N LEU A 24 -2.59 43.28 -21.49
CA LEU A 24 -2.98 44.06 -20.31
C LEU A 24 -4.29 44.84 -20.51
N LYS A 25 -4.56 45.30 -21.74
CA LYS A 25 -5.84 45.94 -22.09
C LYS A 25 -7.05 45.03 -21.92
N LEU A 26 -6.87 43.71 -22.02
CA LEU A 26 -7.94 42.71 -21.87
C LEU A 26 -8.14 42.26 -20.41
N TYR A 27 -7.20 42.59 -19.50
CA TYR A 27 -7.28 42.17 -18.10
C TYR A 27 -8.54 42.65 -17.38
N PRO A 28 -9.01 43.90 -17.55
CA PRO A 28 -10.25 44.33 -16.91
C PRO A 28 -11.46 43.45 -17.27
N ASP A 29 -11.57 43.04 -18.54
CA ASP A 29 -12.66 42.17 -19.00
C ASP A 29 -12.54 40.76 -18.42
N TYR A 30 -11.33 40.21 -18.34
CA TYR A 30 -11.08 38.92 -17.70
C TYR A 30 -11.35 38.95 -16.19
N ILE A 31 -10.93 40.02 -15.50
CA ILE A 31 -11.20 40.21 -14.07
C ILE A 31 -12.70 40.29 -13.83
N LYS A 32 -13.43 41.05 -14.67
CA LYS A 32 -14.87 41.18 -14.56
C LYS A 32 -15.58 39.84 -14.76
N LYS A 33 -15.22 39.10 -15.80
CA LYS A 33 -15.79 37.77 -16.09
C LYS A 33 -15.49 36.76 -14.97
N ASN A 34 -14.27 36.79 -14.43
CA ASN A 34 -13.91 35.93 -13.30
C ASN A 34 -14.67 36.32 -12.02
N GLY A 35 -14.86 37.63 -11.79
CA GLY A 35 -15.68 38.14 -10.69
C GLY A 35 -17.13 37.66 -10.78
N GLU A 36 -17.75 37.77 -11.97
CA GLU A 36 -19.11 37.29 -12.22
C GLU A 36 -19.24 35.78 -11.97
N LEU A 37 -18.26 34.98 -12.41
CA LEU A 37 -18.25 33.53 -12.17
C LEU A 37 -18.09 33.19 -10.69
N PHE A 38 -17.20 33.90 -9.98
CA PHE A 38 -17.00 33.72 -8.55
C PHE A 38 -18.26 34.07 -7.75
N GLU A 39 -18.93 35.17 -8.11
CA GLU A 39 -20.19 35.57 -7.52
C GLU A 39 -21.28 34.51 -7.72
N GLN A 40 -21.42 33.97 -8.93
CA GLN A 40 -22.39 32.90 -9.21
C GLN A 40 -22.15 31.64 -8.37
N ASN A 41 -20.89 31.21 -8.25
CA ASN A 41 -20.53 30.05 -7.45
C ASN A 41 -20.80 30.31 -5.95
N LEU A 42 -20.44 31.50 -5.46
CA LEU A 42 -20.70 31.90 -4.09
C LEU A 42 -22.20 31.88 -3.76
N LEU A 43 -23.03 32.47 -4.63
CA LEU A 43 -24.49 32.46 -4.45
C LEU A 43 -25.02 31.03 -4.38
N LYS A 44 -24.58 30.16 -5.28
CA LYS A 44 -24.98 28.74 -5.31
C LYS A 44 -24.63 28.02 -4.00
N ASP A 45 -23.43 28.21 -3.48
CA ASP A 45 -22.98 27.54 -2.25
C ASP A 45 -23.75 28.04 -1.02
N ILE A 46 -24.01 29.34 -0.92
CA ILE A 46 -24.82 29.93 0.16
C ILE A 46 -26.28 29.46 0.07
N ASP A 47 -26.88 29.45 -1.11
CA ASP A 47 -28.24 28.96 -1.33
C ASP A 47 -28.38 27.48 -0.90
N HIS A 48 -27.35 26.67 -1.14
CA HIS A 48 -27.33 25.28 -0.70
C HIS A 48 -27.30 25.13 0.84
N LEU A 49 -26.54 25.99 1.53
CA LEU A 49 -26.53 26.03 3.00
C LEU A 49 -27.91 26.44 3.55
N ILE A 50 -28.54 27.46 2.95
CA ILE A 50 -29.89 27.90 3.32
C ILE A 50 -30.89 26.76 3.15
N TYR A 51 -30.86 26.08 2.00
CA TYR A 51 -31.74 24.94 1.73
C TYR A 51 -31.59 23.84 2.78
N THR A 52 -30.35 23.50 3.15
CA THR A 52 -30.07 22.45 4.14
C THR A 52 -30.58 22.84 5.53
N LEU A 53 -30.43 24.10 5.92
CA LEU A 53 -30.96 24.62 7.19
C LEU A 53 -32.48 24.61 7.22
N GLU A 54 -33.15 25.04 6.15
CA GLU A 54 -34.62 24.99 6.05
C GLU A 54 -35.16 23.56 6.09
N LYS A 55 -34.47 22.61 5.45
CA LYS A 55 -34.82 21.19 5.56
C LYS A 55 -34.70 20.68 7.00
N LYS A 56 -33.61 21.01 7.70
CA LYS A 56 -33.40 20.58 9.10
C LYS A 56 -34.47 21.17 10.04
N LYS A 57 -34.85 22.43 9.82
CA LYS A 57 -35.95 23.08 10.52
C LYS A 57 -37.27 22.32 10.32
N GLN A 58 -37.60 21.90 9.10
CA GLN A 58 -38.80 21.11 8.84
C GLN A 58 -38.80 19.77 9.58
N GLU A 59 -37.67 19.06 9.59
CA GLU A 59 -37.52 17.80 10.33
C GLU A 59 -37.77 17.98 11.84
N LEU A 60 -37.21 19.03 12.43
CA LEU A 60 -37.40 19.34 13.86
C LEU A 60 -38.84 19.70 14.19
N VAL A 61 -39.51 20.45 13.32
CA VAL A 61 -40.93 20.80 13.50
C VAL A 61 -41.82 19.56 13.42
N THR A 62 -41.57 18.66 12.46
CA THR A 62 -42.30 17.39 12.37
C THR A 62 -42.13 16.55 13.63
N PHE A 63 -40.90 16.42 14.13
CA PHE A 63 -40.61 15.71 15.37
C PHE A 63 -41.37 16.30 16.57
N ILE A 64 -41.46 17.63 16.68
CA ILE A 64 -42.25 18.29 17.73
C ILE A 64 -43.73 17.91 17.62
N HIS A 65 -44.31 17.97 16.41
CA HIS A 65 -45.71 17.59 16.22
C HIS A 65 -45.98 16.12 16.59
N GLU A 66 -45.12 15.20 16.17
CA GLU A 66 -45.23 13.78 16.53
C GLU A 66 -45.16 13.55 18.04
N GLU A 67 -44.28 14.28 18.73
CA GLU A 67 -44.14 14.18 20.18
C GLU A 67 -45.34 14.77 20.94
N VAL A 68 -45.93 15.87 20.44
CA VAL A 68 -47.21 16.41 20.93
C VAL A 68 -48.31 15.36 20.81
N ASP A 69 -48.50 14.80 19.61
CA ASP A 69 -49.55 13.81 19.33
C ASP A 69 -49.39 12.55 20.18
N ARG A 70 -48.15 12.10 20.37
CA ARG A 70 -47.81 10.97 21.24
C ARG A 70 -48.18 11.24 22.69
N LYS A 71 -47.80 12.40 23.25
CA LYS A 71 -48.12 12.76 24.64
C LYS A 71 -49.63 12.91 24.86
N ILE A 72 -50.34 13.53 23.92
CA ILE A 72 -51.80 13.64 23.94
C ILE A 72 -52.45 12.26 23.94
N SER A 73 -51.99 11.36 23.07
CA SER A 73 -52.52 9.99 22.98
C SER A 73 -52.33 9.20 24.27
N LEU A 74 -51.16 9.31 24.92
CA LEU A 74 -50.89 8.66 26.21
C LEU A 74 -51.82 9.19 27.31
N ILE A 75 -52.06 10.50 27.36
CA ILE A 75 -53.00 11.10 28.32
C ILE A 75 -54.43 10.62 28.05
N HIS A 76 -54.87 10.58 26.79
CA HIS A 76 -56.21 10.07 26.45
C HIS A 76 -56.40 8.60 26.83
N GLN A 77 -55.36 7.76 26.65
CA GLN A 77 -55.40 6.36 27.07
C GLN A 77 -55.49 6.23 28.60
N GLN A 78 -54.68 7.01 29.34
CA GLN A 78 -54.74 7.06 30.80
C GLN A 78 -56.11 7.53 31.31
N TYR A 79 -56.65 8.62 30.73
CA TYR A 79 -57.98 9.12 31.05
C TYR A 79 -59.06 8.06 30.83
N SER A 80 -59.02 7.37 29.68
CA SER A 80 -60.01 6.34 29.35
C SER A 80 -59.97 5.18 30.34
N SER A 81 -58.78 4.74 30.74
CA SER A 81 -58.58 3.68 31.74
C SER A 81 -59.16 4.08 33.10
N TYR A 82 -58.77 5.26 33.61
CA TYR A 82 -59.25 5.78 34.89
C TYR A 82 -60.77 5.98 34.88
N ASN A 83 -61.32 6.54 33.80
CA ASN A 83 -62.77 6.75 33.69
C ASN A 83 -63.54 5.43 33.68
N ALA A 84 -63.06 4.40 32.96
CA ALA A 84 -63.69 3.08 32.94
C ALA A 84 -63.66 2.42 34.33
N HIS A 85 -62.53 2.50 35.03
CA HIS A 85 -62.39 1.93 36.37
C HIS A 85 -63.28 2.65 37.40
N ILE A 86 -63.36 3.98 37.35
CA ILE A 86 -64.25 4.78 38.20
C ILE A 86 -65.72 4.43 37.91
N GLN A 87 -66.12 4.33 36.65
CA GLN A 87 -67.49 3.94 36.28
C GLN A 87 -67.84 2.54 36.79
N GLN A 88 -66.93 1.57 36.66
CA GLN A 88 -67.10 0.20 37.15
C GLN A 88 -67.25 0.17 38.68
N THR A 89 -66.40 0.90 39.39
CA THR A 89 -66.42 0.99 40.86
C THR A 89 -67.69 1.67 41.36
N THR A 90 -68.09 2.77 40.73
CA THR A 90 -69.31 3.51 41.07
C THR A 90 -70.56 2.67 40.83
N GLY A 91 -70.64 1.98 39.68
CA GLY A 91 -71.74 1.09 39.36
C GLY A 91 -71.84 -0.09 40.34
N PHE A 92 -70.70 -0.66 40.73
CA PHE A 92 -70.66 -1.72 41.73
C PHE A 92 -71.05 -1.23 43.13
N LEU A 93 -70.61 -0.03 43.55
CA LEU A 93 -71.05 0.58 44.80
C LEU A 93 -72.56 0.79 44.82
N GLN A 94 -73.14 1.35 43.76
CA GLN A 94 -74.59 1.54 43.64
C GLN A 94 -75.35 0.22 43.75
N PHE A 95 -74.89 -0.81 43.03
CA PHE A 95 -75.48 -2.14 43.09
C PHE A 95 -75.37 -2.77 44.49
N SER A 96 -74.22 -2.61 45.15
CA SER A 96 -73.99 -3.12 46.51
C SER A 96 -74.91 -2.43 47.52
N ILE A 97 -75.12 -1.12 47.40
CA ILE A 97 -76.05 -0.36 48.24
C ILE A 97 -77.49 -0.87 48.07
N GLU A 98 -77.93 -1.15 46.85
CA GLU A 98 -79.27 -1.71 46.62
C GLU A 98 -79.40 -3.13 47.17
N ALA A 99 -78.40 -3.99 47.00
CA ALA A 99 -78.43 -5.36 47.51
C ALA A 99 -78.45 -5.44 49.04
N LEU A 100 -77.88 -4.45 49.74
CA LEU A 100 -77.97 -4.33 51.20
C LEU A 100 -79.39 -4.03 51.70
N LYS A 101 -80.31 -3.59 50.82
CA LYS A 101 -81.72 -3.36 51.17
C LYS A 101 -82.57 -4.62 51.10
N GLU A 102 -82.01 -5.76 50.69
CA GLU A 102 -82.73 -7.02 50.58
C GLU A 102 -83.27 -7.45 51.96
N SER A 103 -84.57 -7.76 52.00
CA SER A 103 -85.28 -8.05 53.24
C SER A 103 -85.35 -9.55 53.54
N ASP A 104 -85.19 -10.41 52.53
CA ASP A 104 -85.11 -11.86 52.69
C ASP A 104 -83.69 -12.33 53.07
N PRO A 105 -83.49 -12.92 54.27
CA PRO A 105 -82.18 -13.40 54.71
C PRO A 105 -81.58 -14.48 53.80
N TYR A 106 -82.42 -15.29 53.13
CA TYR A 106 -81.92 -16.37 52.28
C TYR A 106 -81.43 -15.83 50.93
N ALA A 107 -82.20 -14.96 50.26
CA ALA A 107 -81.77 -14.24 49.07
C ALA A 107 -80.49 -13.43 49.31
N TYR A 108 -80.39 -12.73 50.45
CA TYR A 108 -79.21 -11.96 50.81
C TYR A 108 -77.94 -12.84 50.93
N LEU A 109 -78.03 -13.97 51.65
CA LEU A 109 -76.89 -14.88 51.84
C LEU A 109 -76.39 -15.50 50.54
N GLN A 110 -77.28 -15.76 49.57
CA GLN A 110 -76.91 -16.29 48.26
C GLN A 110 -76.03 -15.31 47.45
N VAL A 111 -76.25 -14.00 47.58
CA VAL A 111 -75.48 -13.00 46.82
C VAL A 111 -74.28 -12.47 47.62
N CYS A 112 -74.36 -12.42 48.95
CA CYS A 112 -73.36 -11.81 49.84
C CYS A 112 -71.93 -12.37 49.67
N HIS A 113 -71.76 -13.67 49.45
CA HIS A 113 -70.43 -14.26 49.27
C HIS A 113 -69.75 -13.77 47.97
N GLY A 114 -70.51 -13.63 46.88
CA GLY A 114 -70.02 -13.08 45.62
C GLY A 114 -69.75 -11.56 45.70
N PHE A 115 -70.51 -10.85 46.54
CA PHE A 115 -70.26 -9.45 46.84
C PHE A 115 -68.94 -9.24 47.57
N ASN A 116 -68.68 -10.00 48.65
CA ASN A 116 -67.48 -9.80 49.46
C ASN A 116 -66.19 -10.08 48.69
N SER A 117 -66.19 -11.11 47.83
CA SER A 117 -65.04 -11.39 46.97
C SER A 117 -64.81 -10.29 45.92
N LYS A 118 -65.88 -9.76 45.31
CA LYS A 118 -65.81 -8.69 44.32
C LYS A 118 -65.46 -7.33 44.94
N CYS A 119 -65.99 -7.02 46.12
CA CYS A 119 -65.61 -5.87 46.95
C CYS A 119 -64.11 -5.89 47.26
N SER A 120 -63.61 -7.03 47.75
CA SER A 120 -62.19 -7.15 48.13
C SER A 120 -61.27 -6.99 46.91
N SER A 121 -61.68 -7.51 45.75
CA SER A 121 -60.95 -7.35 44.48
C SER A 121 -60.90 -5.90 44.00
N ILE A 122 -62.06 -5.21 43.95
CA ILE A 122 -62.13 -3.79 43.54
C ILE A 122 -61.39 -2.90 44.53
N TYR A 123 -61.51 -3.17 45.83
CA TYR A 123 -60.80 -2.43 46.87
C TYR A 123 -59.28 -2.61 46.76
N GLY A 124 -58.78 -3.81 46.49
CA GLY A 124 -57.36 -4.07 46.25
C GLY A 124 -56.84 -3.32 45.02
N GLN A 125 -57.58 -3.35 43.90
CA GLN A 125 -57.24 -2.61 42.68
C GLN A 125 -57.18 -1.09 42.91
N PHE A 126 -58.09 -0.55 43.72
CA PHE A 126 -58.11 0.87 44.05
C PHE A 126 -57.00 1.28 45.03
N SER A 127 -56.61 0.37 45.93
CA SER A 127 -55.61 0.63 46.99
C SER A 127 -54.17 0.53 46.49
N ASP A 128 -53.88 -0.37 45.54
CA ASP A 128 -52.49 -0.63 45.10
C ASP A 128 -52.08 0.15 43.84
N GLU A 129 -53.03 0.59 42.99
CA GLU A 129 -52.71 1.21 41.67
C GLU A 129 -53.06 2.70 41.51
N TYR A 130 -53.77 3.34 42.46
CA TYR A 130 -54.34 4.68 42.24
C TYR A 130 -53.88 5.75 43.24
N GLU A 131 -52.64 6.21 43.12
CA GLU A 131 -52.44 7.65 43.25
C GLU A 131 -52.93 8.27 41.93
N CYS A 132 -54.09 8.94 41.91
CA CYS A 132 -54.62 9.64 40.74
C CYS A 132 -53.69 10.80 40.29
N LYS A 133 -52.53 10.47 39.75
CA LYS A 133 -51.50 11.38 39.26
C LYS A 133 -51.30 11.13 37.77
N ALA A 134 -51.01 12.20 37.04
CA ALA A 134 -50.61 12.09 35.65
C ALA A 134 -49.18 11.52 35.59
N HIS A 135 -48.99 10.43 34.83
CA HIS A 135 -47.67 9.80 34.66
C HIS A 135 -46.91 10.35 33.44
N THR A 136 -47.54 11.23 32.67
CA THR A 136 -46.97 11.90 31.50
C THR A 136 -46.81 13.39 31.78
N SER A 137 -45.58 13.91 31.69
CA SER A 137 -45.32 15.35 31.84
C SER A 137 -45.82 16.16 30.63
N TYR A 138 -46.40 17.34 30.89
CA TYR A 138 -46.83 18.30 29.88
C TYR A 138 -45.67 19.16 29.34
N GLU A 139 -44.49 19.14 29.99
CA GLU A 139 -43.34 19.96 29.60
C GLU A 139 -42.52 19.29 28.49
N PHE A 140 -41.94 20.10 27.60
CA PHE A 140 -41.02 19.64 26.56
C PHE A 140 -39.59 19.82 27.07
N ASP A 141 -38.89 18.73 27.36
CA ASP A 141 -37.49 18.75 27.84
C ASP A 141 -36.49 18.93 26.68
N PHE A 142 -36.74 19.91 25.80
CA PHE A 142 -35.86 20.21 24.66
C PHE A 142 -35.35 21.64 24.75
N THR A 143 -34.05 21.80 25.00
CA THR A 143 -33.36 23.08 24.88
C THR A 143 -32.60 23.12 23.55
N PHE A 144 -33.10 23.90 22.59
CA PHE A 144 -32.40 24.13 21.32
C PHE A 144 -31.46 25.33 21.47
N ASN A 145 -30.15 25.10 21.44
CA ASN A 145 -29.14 26.15 21.52
C ASN A 145 -28.56 26.45 20.12
N THR A 146 -28.83 27.65 19.61
CA THR A 146 -28.35 28.12 18.30
C THR A 146 -27.02 28.86 18.36
N ASP A 147 -26.49 29.19 19.55
CA ASP A 147 -25.33 30.05 19.71
C ASP A 147 -24.07 29.46 19.08
N CYS A 148 -23.92 28.13 19.14
CA CYS A 148 -22.78 27.44 18.52
C CYS A 148 -22.83 27.56 16.99
N LEU A 149 -24.02 27.36 16.40
CA LEU A 149 -24.21 27.46 14.96
C LEU A 149 -24.03 28.91 14.47
N LEU A 150 -24.57 29.88 15.21
CA LEU A 150 -24.40 31.31 14.92
C LEU A 150 -22.92 31.71 14.97
N ARG A 151 -22.17 31.23 15.95
CA ARG A 151 -20.73 31.47 16.06
C ARG A 151 -19.98 30.93 14.84
N GLU A 152 -20.38 29.77 14.34
CA GLU A 152 -19.75 29.17 13.16
C GLU A 152 -20.07 29.95 11.88
N ILE A 153 -21.32 30.42 11.73
CA ILE A 153 -21.71 31.32 10.63
C ILE A 153 -20.91 32.63 10.69
N HIS A 154 -20.74 33.23 11.87
CA HIS A 154 -19.92 34.45 12.05
C HIS A 154 -18.43 34.23 11.78
N ARG A 155 -17.95 32.99 11.91
CA ARG A 155 -16.56 32.60 11.64
C ARG A 155 -16.30 32.19 10.20
N LEU A 156 -17.32 32.16 9.34
CA LEU A 156 -17.15 31.90 7.91
C LEU A 156 -16.16 32.92 7.32
N GLN A 157 -14.92 32.48 7.15
CA GLN A 157 -13.87 33.21 6.46
C GLN A 157 -13.68 32.56 5.09
N PHE A 158 -13.82 33.34 4.04
CA PHE A 158 -13.52 32.91 2.68
C PHE A 158 -12.00 32.76 2.53
N GLN A 159 -11.48 31.57 2.83
CA GLN A 159 -10.12 31.23 2.44
C GLN A 159 -10.12 31.01 0.93
N GLN A 160 -9.40 31.86 0.21
CA GLN A 160 -9.11 31.63 -1.20
C GLN A 160 -8.20 30.39 -1.29
N ILE A 161 -8.78 29.21 -1.43
CA ILE A 161 -8.02 27.99 -1.72
C ILE A 161 -7.48 28.16 -3.13
N LYS A 162 -6.17 28.33 -3.25
CA LYS A 162 -5.46 28.34 -4.53
C LYS A 162 -4.95 26.93 -4.82
N PRO A 163 -4.83 26.52 -6.09
CA PRO A 163 -4.12 25.30 -6.44
C PRO A 163 -2.73 25.31 -5.80
N PRO A 164 -2.20 24.16 -5.36
CA PRO A 164 -0.90 24.10 -4.71
C PRO A 164 0.22 24.55 -5.66
N LEU A 165 1.37 24.93 -5.10
CA LEU A 165 2.59 25.11 -5.89
C LEU A 165 3.14 23.76 -6.37
N SER A 166 3.99 23.78 -7.39
CA SER A 166 4.64 22.56 -7.88
C SER A 166 5.57 21.95 -6.81
N PRO A 167 5.51 20.63 -6.57
CA PRO A 167 6.44 19.97 -5.66
C PRO A 167 7.87 19.96 -6.21
N ARG A 168 8.83 19.64 -5.34
CA ARG A 168 10.24 19.50 -5.72
C ARG A 168 10.80 18.18 -5.21
N PHE A 169 11.37 17.37 -6.11
CA PHE A 169 12.10 16.16 -5.72
C PHE A 169 13.29 16.49 -4.81
N LEU A 170 13.53 15.59 -3.86
CA LEU A 170 14.72 15.54 -3.03
C LEU A 170 15.67 14.55 -3.68
N ALA A 171 16.50 15.04 -4.61
CA ALA A 171 17.33 14.18 -5.47
C ALA A 171 18.22 13.23 -4.65
N GLU A 172 18.72 13.69 -3.50
CA GLU A 172 19.52 12.92 -2.56
C GLU A 172 18.79 11.75 -1.88
N GLN A 173 17.46 11.75 -1.91
CA GLN A 173 16.59 10.68 -1.38
C GLN A 173 15.94 9.86 -2.50
N CYS A 174 16.19 10.20 -3.76
CA CYS A 174 15.70 9.48 -4.91
C CYS A 174 16.76 8.47 -5.36
N LEU A 175 16.57 7.19 -5.04
CA LEU A 175 17.58 6.16 -5.22
C LEU A 175 16.97 4.91 -5.84
N CYS A 176 17.70 4.28 -6.76
CA CYS A 176 17.40 2.92 -7.18
C CYS A 176 18.03 1.94 -6.18
N HIS A 177 17.23 0.98 -5.74
CA HIS A 177 17.65 -0.09 -4.84
C HIS A 177 17.55 -1.43 -5.58
N ASP A 178 18.66 -2.16 -5.59
CA ASP A 178 18.80 -3.52 -6.12
C ASP A 178 19.24 -4.54 -5.05
N GLU A 179 19.68 -4.08 -3.88
CA GLU A 179 20.42 -4.91 -2.92
C GLU A 179 19.57 -5.88 -2.05
N GLN A 180 18.24 -5.85 -2.10
CA GLN A 180 17.41 -6.68 -1.19
C GLN A 180 16.11 -7.25 -1.80
N SER A 181 15.82 -6.99 -3.08
CA SER A 181 14.55 -7.37 -3.70
C SER A 181 14.74 -8.24 -4.94
N THR A 182 13.78 -9.13 -5.20
CA THR A 182 13.68 -9.93 -6.44
C THR A 182 13.48 -9.07 -7.69
N THR A 183 13.22 -7.77 -7.53
CA THR A 183 13.00 -6.76 -8.56
C THR A 183 13.89 -5.55 -8.31
N ILE A 184 14.27 -4.80 -9.36
CA ILE A 184 14.88 -3.49 -9.16
C ILE A 184 13.76 -2.54 -8.74
N SER A 185 14.01 -1.73 -7.71
CA SER A 185 13.05 -0.77 -7.19
C SER A 185 13.65 0.63 -7.20
N GLY A 186 12.81 1.66 -7.27
CA GLY A 186 13.21 3.07 -7.19
C GLY A 186 12.43 3.77 -6.11
N THR A 187 13.10 4.40 -5.17
CA THR A 187 12.48 5.31 -4.22
C THR A 187 12.53 6.72 -4.79
N LEU A 188 11.39 7.40 -4.79
CA LEU A 188 11.23 8.78 -5.20
C LEU A 188 10.66 9.56 -4.02
N ALA A 189 11.34 10.62 -3.61
CA ALA A 189 10.94 11.47 -2.50
C ALA A 189 10.86 12.93 -2.94
N TRP A 190 9.85 13.65 -2.48
CA TRP A 190 9.63 15.04 -2.82
C TRP A 190 9.24 15.86 -1.59
N SER A 191 9.32 17.18 -1.74
CA SER A 191 8.99 18.14 -0.70
C SER A 191 8.11 19.25 -1.27
N MET A 192 7.32 19.85 -0.38
CA MET A 192 6.53 21.04 -0.67
C MET A 192 7.04 22.20 0.16
N ARG A 193 7.06 23.39 -0.46
CA ARG A 193 7.37 24.65 0.23
C ARG A 193 6.15 25.31 0.86
N ASP A 194 4.96 24.86 0.48
CA ASP A 194 3.69 25.40 0.95
C ASP A 194 2.99 24.41 1.89
N LEU A 195 2.46 24.91 3.01
CA LEU A 195 1.71 24.16 4.01
C LEU A 195 0.19 24.29 3.81
N GLY A 196 -0.25 24.81 2.66
CA GLY A 196 -1.68 24.84 2.29
C GLY A 196 -2.34 23.46 2.34
N ALA A 197 -3.68 23.42 2.29
CA ALA A 197 -4.50 22.21 2.38
C ALA A 197 -4.32 21.27 1.17
N ILE A 198 -3.14 20.66 1.04
CA ILE A 198 -2.82 19.64 0.04
C ILE A 198 -3.61 18.38 0.39
N GLN A 199 -4.34 17.85 -0.60
CA GLN A 199 -5.09 16.60 -0.45
C GLN A 199 -4.27 15.39 -0.91
N GLY A 200 -3.35 15.59 -1.85
CA GLY A 200 -2.46 14.53 -2.30
C GLY A 200 -1.51 14.95 -3.41
N PHE A 201 -0.77 13.95 -3.91
CA PHE A 201 0.23 14.06 -4.94
C PHE A 201 0.01 12.96 -5.98
N ILE A 202 0.24 13.31 -7.24
CA ILE A 202 0.23 12.38 -8.37
C ILE A 202 1.65 12.30 -8.91
N LEU A 203 2.22 11.10 -8.85
CA LEU A 203 3.55 10.78 -9.39
C LEU A 203 3.38 10.02 -10.70
N GLU A 204 4.08 10.49 -11.73
CA GLU A 204 4.14 9.85 -13.03
C GLU A 204 5.56 9.43 -13.37
N LEU A 205 5.67 8.29 -14.06
CA LEU A 205 6.92 7.69 -14.49
C LEU A 205 6.87 7.37 -15.99
N ASP A 206 7.94 7.72 -16.69
CA ASP A 206 8.22 7.34 -18.07
C ASP A 206 9.37 6.31 -18.05
N ASP A 207 9.19 5.20 -18.75
CA ASP A 207 10.16 4.10 -18.82
C ASP A 207 11.29 4.32 -19.83
N GLY A 208 11.34 5.46 -20.51
CA GLY A 208 12.42 5.84 -21.42
C GLY A 208 12.41 5.05 -22.74
N THR A 209 11.41 4.20 -22.98
CA THR A 209 11.29 3.50 -24.26
C THR A 209 10.80 4.45 -25.36
N VAL A 210 11.25 4.25 -26.60
CA VAL A 210 10.89 5.15 -27.71
C VAL A 210 9.38 5.11 -27.94
N GLY A 211 8.70 6.24 -27.72
CA GLY A 211 7.24 6.36 -27.82
C GLY A 211 6.47 6.07 -26.53
N SER A 212 7.18 5.92 -25.41
CA SER A 212 6.61 5.89 -24.06
C SER A 212 5.94 7.22 -23.69
N GLU A 213 4.87 7.12 -22.90
CA GLU A 213 4.21 8.26 -22.28
C GLU A 213 4.30 8.12 -20.76
N PHE A 214 4.30 9.26 -20.06
CA PHE A 214 4.22 9.29 -18.59
C PHE A 214 2.97 8.56 -18.10
N ARG A 215 3.16 7.60 -17.19
CA ARG A 215 2.07 6.85 -16.55
C ARG A 215 2.02 7.16 -15.07
N GLU A 216 0.81 7.27 -14.54
CA GLU A 216 0.59 7.42 -13.11
C GLU A 216 1.01 6.14 -12.37
N VAL A 217 1.94 6.29 -11.42
CA VAL A 217 2.44 5.19 -10.58
C VAL A 217 2.06 5.35 -9.12
N TYR A 218 1.59 6.55 -8.71
CA TYR A 218 1.15 6.81 -7.36
C TYR A 218 0.18 8.01 -7.29
N ASP A 219 -0.88 7.86 -6.50
CA ASP A 219 -1.81 8.90 -6.07
C ASP A 219 -2.05 8.76 -4.57
N GLY A 220 -1.66 9.76 -3.78
CA GLY A 220 -1.84 9.74 -2.33
C GLY A 220 -1.19 10.90 -1.58
N THR A 221 -1.27 10.87 -0.25
CA THR A 221 -0.82 11.95 0.65
C THR A 221 0.65 11.91 1.01
N GLU A 222 1.29 10.74 0.92
CA GLU A 222 2.70 10.57 1.24
C GLU A 222 3.60 11.35 0.27
N THR A 223 4.78 11.72 0.78
CA THR A 223 5.80 12.50 0.06
C THR A 223 6.97 11.64 -0.42
N MET A 224 6.81 10.33 -0.29
CA MET A 224 7.78 9.33 -0.72
C MET A 224 7.02 8.13 -1.29
N CYS A 225 7.48 7.61 -2.40
CA CYS A 225 6.92 6.44 -3.06
C CYS A 225 8.05 5.50 -3.51
N ALA A 226 7.88 4.20 -3.27
CA ALA A 226 8.73 3.15 -3.82
C ALA A 226 8.04 2.53 -5.04
N VAL A 227 8.74 2.50 -6.17
CA VAL A 227 8.28 1.89 -7.43
C VAL A 227 9.07 0.62 -7.66
N ASP A 228 8.41 -0.53 -7.60
CA ASP A 228 9.02 -1.84 -7.85
C ASP A 228 8.94 -2.24 -9.33
N GLY A 229 9.82 -3.17 -9.74
CA GLY A 229 9.73 -3.83 -11.04
C GLY A 229 10.37 -3.04 -12.18
N LEU A 230 11.34 -2.18 -11.88
CA LEU A 230 12.12 -1.47 -12.88
C LEU A 230 12.95 -2.47 -13.71
N LEU A 231 13.03 -2.23 -15.01
CA LEU A 231 13.87 -2.98 -15.94
C LEU A 231 15.34 -2.59 -15.73
N PRO A 232 16.29 -3.53 -15.86
CA PRO A 232 17.72 -3.25 -15.73
C PRO A 232 18.24 -2.41 -16.90
N SER A 233 19.38 -1.74 -16.70
CA SER A 233 20.07 -0.93 -17.72
C SER A 233 19.15 0.09 -18.40
N ASN A 234 18.19 0.65 -17.67
CA ASN A 234 17.17 1.52 -18.22
C ASN A 234 17.13 2.87 -17.50
N VAL A 235 16.63 3.87 -18.21
CA VAL A 235 16.59 5.26 -17.73
C VAL A 235 15.13 5.66 -17.56
N TYR A 236 14.73 5.86 -16.32
CA TYR A 236 13.37 6.25 -15.97
C TYR A 236 13.30 7.76 -15.71
N THR A 237 12.26 8.43 -16.20
CA THR A 237 12.03 9.85 -15.93
C THR A 237 10.77 10.02 -15.10
N ALA A 238 10.85 10.69 -13.97
CA ALA A 238 9.73 10.90 -13.06
C ALA A 238 9.36 12.38 -12.94
N ARG A 239 8.06 12.66 -12.79
CA ARG A 239 7.51 13.99 -12.50
C ARG A 239 6.36 13.89 -11.51
N VAL A 240 6.21 14.87 -10.63
CA VAL A 240 5.15 14.87 -9.60
C VAL A 240 4.37 16.18 -9.61
N LYS A 241 3.07 16.13 -9.35
CA LYS A 241 2.20 17.30 -9.11
C LYS A 241 1.41 17.12 -7.81
N ALA A 242 0.99 18.23 -7.21
CA ALA A 242 0.12 18.24 -6.03
C ALA A 242 -1.29 18.67 -6.41
N TYR A 243 -2.29 18.26 -5.63
CA TYR A 243 -3.67 18.70 -5.82
C TYR A 243 -4.37 19.05 -4.50
N ASN A 244 -5.36 19.93 -4.61
CA ASN A 244 -6.32 20.23 -3.55
C ASN A 244 -7.71 20.52 -4.14
N GLN A 245 -8.66 20.94 -3.30
CA GLN A 245 -10.02 21.26 -3.73
C GLN A 245 -10.11 22.37 -4.81
N ALA A 246 -9.09 23.23 -4.92
CA ALA A 246 -9.05 24.28 -5.93
C ALA A 246 -8.44 23.83 -7.27
N GLY A 247 -7.78 22.68 -7.31
CA GLY A 247 -7.23 22.09 -8.53
C GLY A 247 -5.79 21.56 -8.35
N GLU A 248 -5.16 21.31 -9.49
CA GLU A 248 -3.82 20.73 -9.58
C GLU A 248 -2.74 21.79 -9.73
N SER A 249 -1.55 21.52 -9.18
CA SER A 249 -0.35 22.30 -9.43
C SER A 249 0.21 22.03 -10.84
N ALA A 250 1.17 22.87 -11.27
CA ALA A 250 2.08 22.46 -12.34
C ALA A 250 2.92 21.25 -11.89
N TYR A 251 3.44 20.49 -12.86
CA TYR A 251 4.41 19.42 -12.57
C TYR A 251 5.74 19.99 -12.04
N SER A 252 6.42 19.17 -11.23
CA SER A 252 7.80 19.40 -10.82
C SER A 252 8.76 19.39 -12.01
N GLU A 253 9.99 19.85 -11.80
CA GLU A 253 11.09 19.46 -12.69
C GLU A 253 11.22 17.94 -12.68
N CYS A 254 11.56 17.37 -13.84
CA CYS A 254 11.74 15.93 -13.96
C CYS A 254 13.02 15.48 -13.26
N ILE A 255 12.99 14.30 -12.67
CA ILE A 255 14.19 13.60 -12.17
C ILE A 255 14.40 12.32 -12.97
N THR A 256 15.65 11.91 -13.12
CA THR A 256 16.02 10.69 -13.84
C THR A 256 16.59 9.66 -12.87
N LEU A 257 16.08 8.43 -12.96
CA LEU A 257 16.57 7.27 -12.25
C LEU A 257 17.26 6.33 -13.23
N HIS A 258 18.44 5.84 -12.86
CA HIS A 258 19.19 4.86 -13.64
C HIS A 258 19.12 3.52 -12.91
N SER A 259 18.51 2.52 -13.54
CA SER A 259 18.53 1.17 -13.00
C SER A 259 19.86 0.48 -13.29
N SER A 260 20.32 -0.33 -12.33
CA SER A 260 21.56 -1.11 -12.44
C SER A 260 21.53 -2.05 -13.65
N SER A 261 22.70 -2.28 -14.26
CA SER A 261 22.88 -3.24 -15.36
C SER A 261 23.04 -4.68 -14.90
N VAL A 262 23.26 -4.88 -13.60
CA VAL A 262 23.57 -6.15 -12.97
C VAL A 262 22.49 -6.50 -11.97
N TYR A 263 22.30 -7.80 -11.74
CA TYR A 263 21.34 -8.28 -10.76
C TYR A 263 22.05 -8.83 -9.53
N TRP A 264 21.71 -8.25 -8.38
CA TRP A 264 22.06 -8.81 -7.08
C TRP A 264 21.13 -10.00 -6.73
N PHE A 265 21.72 -11.02 -6.12
CA PHE A 265 21.03 -12.16 -5.52
C PHE A 265 21.87 -12.79 -4.40
N THR A 266 21.21 -13.53 -3.51
CA THR A 266 21.84 -14.30 -2.44
C THR A 266 21.40 -15.77 -2.52
N PHE A 267 21.90 -16.66 -1.67
CA PHE A 267 21.31 -17.99 -1.53
C PHE A 267 20.00 -17.92 -0.74
N ASN A 268 18.98 -18.68 -1.17
CA ASN A 268 17.66 -18.61 -0.54
C ASN A 268 17.50 -19.64 0.60
N PRO A 269 17.44 -19.23 1.88
CA PRO A 269 17.33 -20.15 3.01
C PRO A 269 15.99 -20.89 3.07
N ARG A 270 14.94 -20.37 2.44
CA ARG A 270 13.62 -21.00 2.42
C ARG A 270 13.53 -22.14 1.41
N THR A 271 14.36 -22.13 0.38
CA THR A 271 14.35 -23.14 -0.68
C THR A 271 15.56 -24.07 -0.61
N ALA A 272 16.60 -23.74 0.17
CA ALA A 272 17.74 -24.62 0.39
C ALA A 272 17.37 -25.88 1.19
N HIS A 273 18.18 -26.94 1.04
CA HIS A 273 18.05 -28.12 1.89
C HIS A 273 18.30 -27.76 3.38
N PRO A 274 17.60 -28.37 4.36
CA PRO A 274 17.76 -28.04 5.78
C PRO A 274 19.18 -28.17 6.34
N ASP A 275 19.99 -29.06 5.78
CA ASP A 275 21.42 -29.20 6.16
C ASP A 275 22.29 -28.03 5.67
N ILE A 276 21.82 -27.17 4.76
CA ILE A 276 22.57 -25.97 4.36
C ILE A 276 22.50 -24.95 5.50
N GLN A 277 23.67 -24.59 6.01
CA GLN A 277 23.82 -23.62 7.09
C GLN A 277 24.27 -22.28 6.51
N PHE A 278 23.51 -21.24 6.82
CA PHE A 278 23.83 -19.85 6.47
C PHE A 278 24.60 -19.21 7.61
N LEU A 279 25.74 -18.61 7.30
CA LEU A 279 26.65 -18.04 8.28
C LEU A 279 26.48 -16.51 8.31
N THR A 280 26.14 -15.97 9.47
CA THR A 280 26.10 -14.52 9.74
C THR A 280 27.48 -14.05 10.16
N ASN A 281 28.07 -13.10 9.44
CA ASN A 281 29.31 -12.47 9.89
C ASN A 281 28.97 -11.42 10.97
N PRO A 282 29.62 -11.45 12.15
CA PRO A 282 29.33 -10.54 13.25
C PRO A 282 29.98 -9.15 13.11
N SER A 283 30.22 -8.66 11.88
CA SER A 283 30.69 -7.28 11.70
C SER A 283 29.57 -6.31 12.02
N SER A 284 29.83 -5.45 13.00
CA SER A 284 28.93 -4.51 13.67
C SER A 284 28.52 -3.29 12.82
N ASP A 285 28.26 -3.47 11.53
CA ASP A 285 27.64 -2.47 10.70
C ASP A 285 26.48 -3.13 9.96
N HIS A 286 25.28 -2.56 10.11
CA HIS A 286 24.00 -3.13 9.71
C HIS A 286 23.80 -3.20 8.17
N HIS A 287 24.79 -3.67 7.39
CA HIS A 287 24.70 -3.64 5.92
C HIS A 287 25.20 -4.85 5.12
N TYR A 288 25.80 -5.90 5.70
CA TYR A 288 26.18 -7.08 4.90
C TYR A 288 25.87 -8.37 5.66
N ASN A 289 24.70 -8.96 5.38
CA ASN A 289 24.21 -10.13 6.08
C ASN A 289 23.77 -11.22 5.09
N LEU A 290 24.37 -12.40 5.23
CA LEU A 290 24.08 -13.69 4.55
C LEU A 290 24.55 -13.92 3.11
N ASP A 291 25.86 -14.04 2.84
CA ASP A 291 26.32 -14.66 1.57
C ASP A 291 27.32 -15.81 1.76
N SER A 292 27.64 -16.16 3.01
CA SER A 292 28.45 -17.33 3.32
C SER A 292 27.60 -18.52 3.73
N ILE A 293 27.84 -19.66 3.08
CA ILE A 293 27.12 -20.91 3.36
C ILE A 293 28.08 -22.08 3.57
N THR A 294 27.64 -23.03 4.38
CA THR A 294 28.26 -24.35 4.55
C THR A 294 27.15 -25.41 4.65
N CYS A 295 27.49 -26.66 4.91
CA CYS A 295 26.52 -27.75 5.04
C CYS A 295 26.80 -28.56 6.30
N LEU A 296 25.78 -29.11 6.94
CA LEU A 296 25.93 -29.99 8.10
C LEU A 296 26.16 -31.45 7.67
N SER A 297 25.73 -31.81 6.46
CA SER A 297 25.83 -33.15 5.92
C SER A 297 27.23 -33.48 5.42
N SER A 298 27.60 -34.76 5.53
CA SER A 298 28.80 -35.28 4.85
C SER A 298 28.55 -35.55 3.36
N GLN A 299 27.28 -35.58 2.94
CA GLN A 299 26.88 -35.67 1.54
C GLN A 299 26.66 -34.28 0.96
N GLU A 300 26.69 -34.15 -0.36
CA GLU A 300 26.45 -32.88 -1.03
C GLU A 300 24.97 -32.50 -0.99
N ARG A 301 24.71 -31.22 -0.73
CA ARG A 301 23.37 -30.63 -0.74
C ARG A 301 23.35 -29.40 -1.62
N VAL A 302 22.23 -29.19 -2.31
CA VAL A 302 22.07 -28.06 -3.24
C VAL A 302 21.53 -26.83 -2.53
N ALA A 303 22.17 -25.70 -2.79
CA ALA A 303 21.65 -24.37 -2.51
C ALA A 303 21.40 -23.63 -3.83
N LEU A 304 20.24 -22.96 -3.92
CA LEU A 304 19.87 -22.14 -5.08
C LEU A 304 19.94 -20.65 -4.72
N GLY A 305 20.31 -19.84 -5.71
CA GLY A 305 20.15 -18.40 -5.66
C GLY A 305 18.69 -18.00 -5.46
N SER A 306 18.46 -16.84 -4.87
CA SER A 306 17.15 -16.25 -4.64
C SER A 306 16.50 -15.74 -5.92
N ARG A 307 17.26 -15.63 -7.00
CA ARG A 307 16.82 -15.09 -8.28
C ARG A 307 17.11 -16.05 -9.43
N GLY A 308 16.15 -16.13 -10.35
CA GLY A 308 16.28 -16.89 -11.59
C GLY A 308 16.37 -15.97 -12.79
N PHE A 309 17.19 -16.36 -13.76
CA PHE A 309 17.46 -15.62 -15.00
C PHE A 309 16.81 -16.29 -16.20
N ARG A 310 16.24 -15.48 -17.10
CA ARG A 310 15.58 -15.95 -18.33
C ARG A 310 16.20 -15.38 -19.61
N ASN A 311 16.84 -14.23 -19.52
CA ASN A 311 17.49 -13.53 -20.63
C ASN A 311 18.68 -12.71 -20.10
N GLY A 312 19.51 -12.16 -20.99
CA GLY A 312 20.66 -11.33 -20.64
C GLY A 312 21.94 -12.10 -20.34
N ILE A 313 22.97 -11.37 -19.92
CA ILE A 313 24.29 -11.89 -19.56
C ILE A 313 24.49 -11.63 -18.07
N HIS A 314 24.78 -12.68 -17.30
CA HIS A 314 24.92 -12.60 -15.84
C HIS A 314 26.24 -13.20 -15.42
N TYR A 315 26.92 -12.52 -14.51
CA TYR A 315 28.18 -12.97 -13.93
C TYR A 315 28.14 -12.87 -12.40
N TRP A 316 28.66 -13.89 -11.74
CA TRP A 316 28.83 -13.91 -10.29
C TRP A 316 30.03 -14.76 -9.92
N GLU A 317 30.54 -14.54 -8.73
CA GLU A 317 31.73 -15.20 -8.22
C GLU A 317 31.45 -15.89 -6.89
N ILE A 318 32.17 -16.97 -6.65
CA ILE A 318 32.08 -17.73 -5.41
C ILE A 318 33.48 -17.97 -4.89
N THR A 319 33.76 -17.47 -3.69
CA THR A 319 35.05 -17.63 -3.03
C THR A 319 35.04 -18.84 -2.11
N ILE A 320 36.09 -19.67 -2.18
CA ILE A 320 36.30 -20.80 -1.28
C ILE A 320 36.86 -20.30 0.06
N GLN A 321 36.06 -20.33 1.12
CA GLN A 321 36.49 -19.96 2.47
C GLN A 321 37.10 -21.13 3.24
N ARG A 322 36.56 -22.34 3.01
CA ARG A 322 37.06 -23.59 3.61
C ARG A 322 36.91 -24.71 2.61
N TYR A 323 37.92 -25.57 2.52
CA TYR A 323 37.90 -26.77 1.69
C TYR A 323 38.83 -27.83 2.29
N ASP A 324 38.23 -28.72 3.08
CA ASP A 324 38.92 -29.80 3.80
C ASP A 324 38.83 -31.14 3.04
N ASP A 325 39.04 -31.10 1.72
CA ASP A 325 39.01 -32.24 0.80
C ASP A 325 37.63 -32.96 0.72
N LYS A 326 37.56 -34.06 -0.03
CA LYS A 326 36.34 -34.79 -0.44
C LYS A 326 35.20 -34.88 0.58
N PRO A 327 33.92 -34.89 0.13
CA PRO A 327 33.49 -34.77 -1.27
C PRO A 327 33.72 -33.37 -1.85
N ASP A 328 33.91 -33.27 -3.16
CA ASP A 328 34.24 -31.99 -3.78
C ASP A 328 32.98 -31.18 -4.17
N PRO A 329 33.04 -29.85 -4.13
CA PRO A 329 31.90 -29.01 -4.47
C PRO A 329 31.62 -28.98 -5.98
N ALA A 330 30.42 -28.53 -6.33
CA ALA A 330 30.06 -28.20 -7.70
C ALA A 330 29.35 -26.85 -7.80
N PHE A 331 29.60 -26.15 -8.90
CA PHE A 331 29.14 -24.77 -9.14
C PHE A 331 28.47 -24.68 -10.50
N GLY A 332 27.36 -23.96 -10.63
CA GLY A 332 26.73 -23.76 -11.92
C GLY A 332 25.31 -23.21 -11.82
N ILE A 333 24.41 -23.80 -12.60
CA ILE A 333 23.02 -23.38 -12.70
C ILE A 333 22.07 -24.56 -12.57
N ALA A 334 20.85 -24.31 -12.11
CA ALA A 334 19.82 -25.32 -12.02
C ALA A 334 18.41 -24.76 -12.24
N ARG A 335 17.46 -25.67 -12.44
CA ARG A 335 16.03 -25.36 -12.41
C ARG A 335 15.56 -25.23 -10.97
N PHE A 336 14.46 -24.49 -10.76
CA PHE A 336 13.88 -24.31 -9.43
C PHE A 336 13.55 -25.65 -8.74
N ASP A 337 13.04 -26.60 -9.52
CA ASP A 337 12.60 -27.94 -9.11
C ASP A 337 13.71 -29.01 -9.15
N VAL A 338 14.98 -28.58 -9.09
CA VAL A 338 16.13 -29.50 -8.93
C VAL A 338 16.07 -30.21 -7.56
N PRO A 339 16.29 -31.55 -7.52
CA PRO A 339 16.52 -32.28 -6.29
C PRO A 339 17.65 -31.68 -5.45
N LYS A 340 17.46 -31.57 -4.14
CA LYS A 340 18.43 -30.90 -3.25
C LYS A 340 19.28 -31.85 -2.41
N GLU A 341 19.00 -33.14 -2.52
CA GLU A 341 19.60 -34.24 -1.76
C GLU A 341 20.93 -34.76 -2.35
N HIS A 342 21.27 -34.35 -3.57
CA HIS A 342 22.42 -34.90 -4.28
C HIS A 342 23.21 -33.76 -4.96
N MET A 343 24.47 -34.05 -5.27
CA MET A 343 25.34 -33.16 -6.05
C MET A 343 24.69 -32.66 -7.34
N LEU A 344 24.94 -31.39 -7.69
CA LEU A 344 24.54 -30.82 -8.97
C LEU A 344 25.08 -31.62 -10.16
N GLY A 345 24.35 -31.58 -11.27
CA GLY A 345 24.71 -32.23 -12.53
C GLY A 345 24.30 -33.72 -12.60
N LYS A 346 23.89 -34.35 -11.50
CA LYS A 346 23.43 -35.75 -11.49
C LYS A 346 22.07 -35.97 -12.17
N ASP A 347 21.32 -34.90 -12.39
CA ASP A 347 20.00 -34.93 -13.03
C ASP A 347 19.95 -34.04 -14.28
N SER A 348 18.83 -34.11 -15.01
CA SER A 348 18.59 -33.32 -16.22
C SER A 348 18.19 -31.86 -15.94
N LYS A 349 18.16 -31.44 -14.67
CA LYS A 349 17.72 -30.11 -14.23
C LYS A 349 18.87 -29.23 -13.73
N SER A 350 20.11 -29.70 -13.82
CA SER A 350 21.28 -28.99 -13.34
C SER A 350 22.45 -29.11 -14.31
N TRP A 351 23.23 -28.04 -14.42
CA TRP A 351 24.43 -27.92 -15.25
C TRP A 351 25.52 -27.31 -14.38
N CYS A 352 26.63 -28.02 -14.19
CA CYS A 352 27.65 -27.55 -13.27
C CYS A 352 29.06 -27.96 -13.69
N MET A 353 30.04 -27.28 -13.10
CA MET A 353 31.41 -27.74 -12.99
C MET A 353 31.60 -28.38 -11.61
N TYR A 354 31.93 -29.68 -11.61
CA TYR A 354 32.42 -30.41 -10.45
C TYR A 354 33.94 -30.28 -10.41
N ILE A 355 34.52 -29.90 -9.27
CA ILE A 355 35.94 -29.53 -9.20
C ILE A 355 36.60 -30.00 -7.90
N ASP A 356 37.70 -30.75 -8.03
CA ASP A 356 38.56 -31.18 -6.93
C ASP A 356 39.79 -30.26 -6.78
N SER A 357 40.73 -30.60 -5.89
CA SER A 357 41.96 -29.82 -5.67
C SER A 357 42.93 -29.79 -6.85
N GLN A 358 42.75 -30.63 -7.86
CA GLN A 358 43.66 -30.80 -9.00
C GLN A 358 43.01 -30.59 -10.36
N ARG A 359 41.72 -30.90 -10.51
CA ARG A 359 41.01 -31.08 -11.79
C ARG A 359 39.54 -30.75 -11.66
N SER A 360 38.93 -30.44 -12.81
CA SER A 360 37.49 -30.27 -12.93
C SER A 360 36.88 -31.05 -14.08
N TRP A 361 35.56 -31.21 -14.01
CA TRP A 361 34.71 -31.81 -15.04
C TRP A 361 33.43 -31.00 -15.16
N PHE A 362 32.90 -30.91 -16.37
CA PHE A 362 31.52 -30.47 -16.57
C PHE A 362 30.58 -31.64 -16.38
N MET A 363 29.45 -31.41 -15.71
CA MET A 363 28.46 -32.44 -15.42
C MET A 363 27.04 -31.95 -15.70
N HIS A 364 26.28 -32.80 -16.39
CA HIS A 364 24.84 -32.66 -16.62
C HIS A 364 24.24 -34.05 -16.88
N ASN A 365 23.03 -34.31 -16.36
CA ASN A 365 22.32 -35.59 -16.53
C ASN A 365 23.15 -36.83 -16.15
N GLY A 366 23.97 -36.71 -15.10
CA GLY A 366 24.86 -37.76 -14.60
C GLY A 366 26.06 -38.07 -15.49
N GLN A 367 26.26 -37.33 -16.58
CA GLN A 367 27.38 -37.51 -17.50
C GLN A 367 28.47 -36.48 -17.20
N HIS A 368 29.72 -36.93 -17.18
CA HIS A 368 30.89 -36.08 -17.04
C HIS A 368 31.56 -35.87 -18.39
N THR A 369 31.89 -34.62 -18.71
CA THR A 369 32.64 -34.25 -19.92
C THR A 369 33.81 -33.34 -19.58
N ASN A 370 34.71 -33.15 -20.55
CA ASN A 370 35.77 -32.13 -20.52
C ASN A 370 36.57 -32.11 -19.22
N ARG A 371 37.36 -33.17 -18.97
CA ARG A 371 38.32 -33.17 -17.86
C ARG A 371 39.38 -32.11 -18.09
N ILE A 372 39.47 -31.13 -17.19
CA ILE A 372 40.38 -30.00 -17.26
C ILE A 372 41.34 -30.05 -16.06
N ASN A 373 42.61 -29.70 -16.27
CA ASN A 373 43.58 -29.54 -15.19
C ASN A 373 43.44 -28.14 -14.59
N GLY A 374 43.62 -28.03 -13.28
CA GLY A 374 43.35 -26.81 -12.51
C GLY A 374 42.17 -27.06 -11.57
N GLY A 375 42.49 -27.10 -10.28
CA GLY A 375 41.55 -27.32 -9.19
C GLY A 375 41.43 -26.10 -8.30
N ILE A 376 40.81 -26.29 -7.14
CA ILE A 376 40.56 -25.22 -6.16
C ILE A 376 41.35 -25.41 -4.87
N SER A 377 41.59 -24.30 -4.18
CA SER A 377 42.16 -24.24 -2.83
C SER A 377 41.44 -23.16 -2.01
N VAL A 378 41.71 -23.09 -0.71
CA VAL A 378 41.18 -22.00 0.13
C VAL A 378 41.66 -20.65 -0.42
N GLY A 379 40.73 -19.72 -0.62
CA GLY A 379 40.96 -18.42 -1.26
C GLY A 379 40.78 -18.40 -2.78
N SER A 380 40.57 -19.55 -3.43
CA SER A 380 40.24 -19.57 -4.86
C SER A 380 38.87 -18.95 -5.13
N VAL A 381 38.76 -18.24 -6.26
CA VAL A 381 37.53 -17.59 -6.73
C VAL A 381 37.04 -18.30 -7.98
N ILE A 382 35.79 -18.76 -7.96
CA ILE A 382 35.12 -19.40 -9.09
C ILE A 382 34.14 -18.41 -9.70
N GLY A 383 34.41 -17.96 -10.91
CA GLY A 383 33.49 -17.12 -11.69
C GLY A 383 32.57 -17.96 -12.56
N ILE A 384 31.30 -17.59 -12.62
CA ILE A 384 30.29 -18.26 -13.45
C ILE A 384 29.65 -17.22 -14.36
N LEU A 385 29.82 -17.41 -15.67
CA LEU A 385 29.23 -16.55 -16.70
C LEU A 385 28.10 -17.29 -17.41
N LEU A 386 26.88 -16.79 -17.21
CA LEU A 386 25.67 -17.27 -17.86
C LEU A 386 25.24 -16.25 -18.92
N ASP A 387 25.47 -16.58 -20.19
CA ASP A 387 25.02 -15.78 -21.32
C ASP A 387 23.76 -16.43 -21.92
N LEU A 388 22.58 -15.94 -21.53
CA LEU A 388 21.30 -16.41 -22.06
C LEU A 388 20.95 -15.78 -23.42
N THR A 389 21.73 -14.79 -23.87
CA THR A 389 21.61 -14.23 -25.22
C THR A 389 22.15 -15.23 -26.25
N ASN A 390 23.32 -15.81 -25.96
CA ASN A 390 23.94 -16.85 -26.79
C ASN A 390 23.65 -18.28 -26.30
N GLY A 391 23.04 -18.42 -25.12
CA GLY A 391 22.69 -19.70 -24.52
C GLY A 391 23.89 -20.51 -24.04
N THR A 392 24.92 -19.86 -23.52
CA THR A 392 26.18 -20.49 -23.09
C THR A 392 26.41 -20.34 -21.58
N LEU A 393 27.11 -21.32 -21.01
CA LEU A 393 27.62 -21.28 -19.63
C LEU A 393 29.13 -21.50 -19.66
N SER A 394 29.89 -20.59 -19.03
CA SER A 394 31.35 -20.64 -18.94
C SER A 394 31.81 -20.45 -17.51
N PHE A 395 33.00 -20.98 -17.18
CA PHE A 395 33.57 -20.93 -15.84
C PHE A 395 34.93 -20.26 -15.86
N TYR A 396 35.26 -19.60 -14.76
CA TYR A 396 36.53 -18.92 -14.51
C TYR A 396 37.09 -19.39 -13.17
N ILE A 397 38.41 -19.45 -13.06
CA ILE A 397 39.10 -19.67 -11.80
C ILE A 397 40.15 -18.59 -11.65
N ASN A 398 40.04 -17.80 -10.58
CA ASN A 398 40.92 -16.66 -10.29
C ASN A 398 41.08 -15.74 -11.51
N ASP A 399 39.94 -15.25 -12.03
CA ASP A 399 39.81 -14.34 -13.18
C ASP A 399 40.29 -14.89 -14.55
N GLU A 400 40.77 -16.12 -14.62
CA GLU A 400 41.20 -16.76 -15.86
C GLU A 400 40.14 -17.77 -16.35
N VAL A 401 39.93 -17.82 -17.67
CA VAL A 401 38.95 -18.72 -18.30
C VAL A 401 39.32 -20.17 -18.03
N HIS A 402 38.41 -20.93 -17.43
CA HIS A 402 38.65 -22.32 -17.03
C HIS A 402 38.03 -23.32 -18.01
N GLY A 403 38.76 -23.61 -19.08
CA GLY A 403 38.36 -24.55 -20.12
C GLY A 403 37.49 -23.91 -21.22
N PRO A 404 36.92 -24.73 -22.12
CA PRO A 404 36.02 -24.24 -23.17
C PRO A 404 34.65 -23.86 -22.59
N VAL A 405 33.78 -23.30 -23.43
CA VAL A 405 32.35 -23.14 -23.11
C VAL A 405 31.79 -24.48 -22.62
N ALA A 406 31.27 -24.50 -21.39
CA ALA A 406 30.93 -25.73 -20.70
C ALA A 406 29.62 -26.33 -21.21
N PHE A 407 28.63 -25.48 -21.44
CA PHE A 407 27.32 -25.89 -21.96
C PHE A 407 26.82 -24.86 -22.97
N SER A 408 26.08 -25.34 -23.96
CA SER A 408 25.44 -24.56 -25.02
C SER A 408 23.96 -24.93 -25.14
N ASN A 409 23.21 -24.18 -25.94
CA ASN A 409 21.76 -24.37 -26.16
C ASN A 409 20.88 -24.12 -24.92
N LEU A 410 21.32 -23.28 -23.99
CA LEU A 410 20.54 -22.95 -22.79
C LEU A 410 19.34 -22.03 -23.07
N THR A 411 19.22 -21.45 -24.26
CA THR A 411 18.13 -20.52 -24.63
C THR A 411 16.73 -21.14 -24.57
N GLN A 412 16.61 -22.47 -24.73
CA GLN A 412 15.31 -23.16 -24.81
C GLN A 412 14.82 -23.67 -23.45
N GLY A 413 15.66 -23.63 -22.42
CA GLY A 413 15.35 -24.33 -21.18
C GLY A 413 14.30 -23.62 -20.35
N GLY A 414 14.24 -22.29 -20.26
CA GLY A 414 13.35 -21.55 -19.34
C GLY A 414 14.13 -20.73 -18.31
N VAL A 415 13.66 -20.64 -17.06
CA VAL A 415 14.37 -19.89 -16.00
C VAL A 415 15.46 -20.74 -15.35
N TYR A 416 16.66 -20.17 -15.20
CA TYR A 416 17.82 -20.80 -14.55
C TYR A 416 18.22 -20.04 -13.29
N TYR A 417 18.51 -20.76 -12.22
CA TYR A 417 18.97 -20.21 -10.95
C TYR A 417 20.45 -20.51 -10.78
N PRO A 418 21.27 -19.56 -10.30
CA PRO A 418 22.58 -19.84 -9.75
C PRO A 418 22.48 -20.97 -8.72
N ALA A 419 23.39 -21.93 -8.79
CA ALA A 419 23.31 -23.12 -7.97
C ALA A 419 24.70 -23.60 -7.54
N VAL A 420 24.77 -24.10 -6.31
CA VAL A 420 25.94 -24.82 -5.81
C VAL A 420 25.52 -26.12 -5.13
N SER A 421 26.42 -27.10 -5.11
CA SER A 421 26.33 -28.22 -4.18
C SER A 421 27.58 -28.35 -3.35
N LEU A 422 27.42 -28.45 -2.03
CA LEU A 422 28.48 -28.50 -1.06
C LEU A 422 28.15 -29.43 0.11
N ASN A 423 29.17 -29.85 0.86
CA ASN A 423 29.07 -30.65 2.08
C ASN A 423 29.80 -29.93 3.24
N LYS A 424 29.84 -30.56 4.42
CA LYS A 424 30.43 -29.99 5.64
C LYS A 424 31.89 -29.55 5.56
N ASN A 425 32.67 -30.14 4.64
CA ASN A 425 34.08 -29.79 4.46
C ASN A 425 34.27 -28.50 3.64
N VAL A 426 33.18 -27.94 3.08
CA VAL A 426 33.23 -26.78 2.20
C VAL A 426 32.48 -25.61 2.82
N GLN A 427 33.08 -24.42 2.78
CA GLN A 427 32.44 -23.15 3.06
C GLN A 427 32.69 -22.20 1.89
N LEU A 428 31.62 -21.56 1.42
CA LEU A 428 31.61 -20.70 0.25
C LEU A 428 31.10 -19.31 0.62
N THR A 429 31.56 -18.28 -0.07
CA THR A 429 30.97 -16.94 -0.05
C THR A 429 30.57 -16.53 -1.46
N LEU A 430 29.32 -16.16 -1.66
CA LEU A 430 28.80 -15.63 -2.93
C LEU A 430 29.09 -14.14 -3.06
N VAL A 431 29.47 -13.71 -4.25
CA VAL A 431 29.53 -12.31 -4.68
C VAL A 431 28.74 -12.23 -5.98
N SER A 432 27.59 -11.56 -5.97
CA SER A 432 26.76 -11.34 -7.16
C SER A 432 26.72 -9.86 -7.56
N GLY A 433 25.88 -9.49 -8.53
CA GLY A 433 25.84 -8.12 -9.04
C GLY A 433 27.15 -7.67 -9.70
N LEU A 434 27.89 -8.61 -10.30
CA LEU A 434 29.16 -8.33 -10.96
C LEU A 434 28.95 -8.14 -12.46
N ASP A 435 29.71 -7.22 -13.04
CA ASP A 435 29.75 -7.06 -14.49
C ASP A 435 30.43 -8.27 -15.15
N PRO A 436 29.96 -8.73 -16.33
CA PRO A 436 30.63 -9.79 -17.07
C PRO A 436 32.09 -9.44 -17.40
N PRO A 437 33.02 -10.41 -17.32
CA PRO A 437 34.40 -10.21 -17.72
C PRO A 437 34.48 -9.74 -19.18
N THR A 438 35.20 -8.65 -19.45
CA THR A 438 35.45 -8.23 -20.82
C THR A 438 36.37 -9.24 -21.49
N PRO A 439 36.03 -9.74 -22.71
CA PRO A 439 36.95 -10.61 -23.43
C PRO A 439 38.23 -9.82 -23.70
N ARG A 440 39.37 -10.27 -23.13
CA ARG A 440 40.68 -9.75 -23.52
C ARG A 440 40.77 -9.91 -25.03
N HIS A 441 40.80 -8.79 -25.77
CA HIS A 441 41.11 -8.80 -27.18
C HIS A 441 42.41 -9.60 -27.35
N GLN A 442 42.34 -10.72 -28.05
CA GLN A 442 43.54 -11.34 -28.57
C GLN A 442 44.19 -10.30 -29.49
N GLU A 443 45.24 -9.65 -29.01
CA GLU A 443 46.17 -8.93 -29.86
C GLU A 443 46.70 -9.96 -30.86
N LEU A 444 46.21 -9.85 -32.10
CA LEU A 444 46.67 -10.61 -33.27
C LEU A 444 47.99 -10.01 -33.79
#